data_AF-A0A5Q0GX68-F1
#
_entry.id   AF-A0A5Q0GX68-F1
#
_cell.length_a   1.000
_cell.length_b   1.000
_cell.length_c   1.000
_cell.angle_alpha   90.00
_cell.angle_beta   90.00
_cell.angle_gamma   90.00
#
_symmetry.space_group_name_H-M   'P 1'
#
loop_
_entity.id
_entity.type
_entity.pdbx_description
1 polymer ?
#
loop_
_entity_poly.entity_id
_entity_poly.type
_entity_poly.pdbx_seq_one_letter_code
_entity_poly.pdbx_strand_id
1 'polypeptide(L)'
;MSRTEPVFNIVPAAGLYSQFAGVLAGFAFTALILLLTARLTIPGSAGPADFSSAARVLVMTLLGLILTSFNYAVIAGLAASLARLAILENFAGIVFAISAMLLFYSVALTIDAVNSASVTPDPDMVSVARNLRWLIAVIIVPVVAFFISNAIHDIVKSVPEVKHAELYAWGTVVAQIVAGSISYLYLTRFRMAVMSKVDRERAVERLSKWAFGLIIAFTMAFATYNQFGDMNGVFAAVVTYVLATFVLVVGMIFVVHLARTRPH
;
A
#
# COMPACT_ATOMS: atom_id res chain seq x y z
N MET A 1 11.82 16.16 38.03
CA MET A 1 10.97 16.43 36.85
C MET A 1 11.39 15.48 35.74
N SER A 2 10.73 14.33 35.63
CA SER A 2 10.92 13.45 34.47
C SER A 2 10.36 14.17 33.25
N ARG A 3 11.20 14.50 32.27
CA ARG A 3 10.76 14.95 30.95
C ARG A 3 9.87 13.85 30.38
N THR A 4 8.56 14.03 30.42
CA THR A 4 7.64 13.20 29.65
C THR A 4 7.96 13.49 28.19
N GLU A 5 8.45 12.48 27.46
CA GLU A 5 8.66 12.58 26.03
C GLU A 5 7.36 13.08 25.37
N PRO A 6 7.45 13.96 24.35
CA PRO A 6 6.27 14.38 23.62
C PRO A 6 5.60 13.15 23.00
N VAL A 7 4.43 12.78 23.54
CA VAL A 7 3.61 11.69 23.01
C VAL A 7 3.07 12.12 21.65
N PHE A 8 3.18 11.24 20.65
CA PHE A 8 2.64 11.48 19.32
C PHE A 8 1.13 11.77 19.40
N ASN A 9 0.70 12.89 18.81
CA ASN A 9 -0.70 13.29 18.85
C ASN A 9 -1.43 12.79 17.59
N ILE A 10 -2.17 11.70 17.76
CA ILE A 10 -2.85 10.97 16.68
C ILE A 10 -3.91 11.86 15.98
N VAL A 11 -4.64 12.68 16.72
CA VAL A 11 -5.81 13.42 16.18
C VAL A 11 -5.41 14.49 15.15
N PRO A 12 -4.47 15.42 15.44
CA PRO A 12 -3.98 16.35 14.42
C PRO A 12 -3.27 15.65 13.25
N ALA A 13 -2.51 14.60 13.54
CA ALA A 13 -1.81 13.83 12.50
C ALA A 13 -2.81 13.17 11.54
N ALA A 14 -3.90 12.59 12.06
CA ALA A 14 -4.98 12.04 11.26
C ALA A 14 -5.61 13.08 10.33
N GLY A 15 -5.80 14.32 10.80
CA GLY A 15 -6.28 15.41 9.95
C GLY A 15 -5.36 15.68 8.74
N LEU A 16 -4.05 15.64 8.95
CA LEU A 16 -3.05 15.79 7.87
C LEU A 16 -3.04 14.58 6.93
N TYR A 17 -3.11 13.37 7.46
CA TYR A 17 -3.19 12.15 6.65
C TYR A 17 -4.46 12.09 5.79
N SER A 18 -5.60 12.57 6.31
CA SER A 18 -6.84 12.70 5.55
C SER A 18 -6.64 13.60 4.33
N GLN A 19 -6.11 14.81 4.53
CA GLN A 19 -5.83 15.75 3.44
C GLN A 19 -4.83 15.18 2.43
N PHE A 20 -3.74 14.57 2.91
CA PHE A 20 -2.73 13.96 2.05
C PHE A 20 -3.31 12.84 1.19
N ALA A 21 -4.11 11.94 1.78
CA ALA A 21 -4.80 10.89 1.04
C ALA A 21 -5.77 11.47 -0.01
N GLY A 22 -6.49 12.54 0.32
CA GLY A 22 -7.34 13.26 -0.62
C GLY A 22 -6.57 13.85 -1.82
N VAL A 23 -5.39 14.43 -1.59
CA VAL A 23 -4.52 14.95 -2.68
C VAL A 23 -4.04 13.81 -3.58
N LEU A 24 -3.58 12.70 -2.99
CA LEU A 24 -3.16 11.53 -3.78
C LEU A 24 -4.33 10.92 -4.57
N ALA A 25 -5.55 10.93 -4.02
CA ALA A 25 -6.75 10.51 -4.72
C ALA A 25 -7.00 11.41 -5.94
N GLY A 26 -6.85 12.73 -5.79
CA GLY A 26 -6.90 13.68 -6.90
C GLY A 26 -5.91 13.35 -8.01
N PHE A 27 -4.65 13.07 -7.65
CA PHE A 27 -3.63 12.65 -8.64
C PHE A 27 -3.97 11.33 -9.33
N ALA A 28 -4.46 10.34 -8.58
CA ALA A 28 -4.89 9.07 -9.16
C ALA A 28 -6.05 9.26 -10.16
N PHE A 29 -7.02 10.12 -9.82
CA PHE A 29 -8.12 10.48 -10.70
C PHE A 29 -7.63 11.19 -11.96
N THR A 30 -6.77 12.20 -11.84
CA THR A 30 -6.19 12.90 -13.00
C THR A 30 -5.44 11.93 -13.91
N ALA A 31 -4.59 11.05 -13.35
CA ALA A 31 -3.87 10.04 -14.12
C ALA A 31 -4.83 9.10 -14.87
N LEU A 32 -5.92 8.68 -14.22
CA LEU A 32 -6.96 7.85 -14.83
C LEU A 32 -7.63 8.57 -16.01
N ILE A 33 -8.00 9.85 -15.86
CA ILE A 33 -8.63 10.63 -16.95
C ILE A 33 -7.66 10.83 -18.12
N LEU A 34 -6.38 11.09 -17.85
CA LEU A 34 -5.36 11.22 -18.90
C LEU A 34 -5.21 9.91 -19.68
N LEU A 35 -5.17 8.78 -18.99
CA LEU A 35 -5.08 7.45 -19.59
C LEU A 35 -6.32 7.12 -20.42
N LEU A 36 -7.51 7.43 -19.92
CA LEU A 36 -8.77 7.25 -20.66
C LEU A 36 -8.83 8.14 -21.91
N THR A 37 -8.42 9.41 -21.78
CA THR A 37 -8.35 10.35 -22.91
C THR A 37 -7.37 9.85 -23.96
N ALA A 38 -6.16 9.44 -23.56
CA ALA A 38 -5.16 8.88 -24.47
C ALA A 38 -5.69 7.68 -25.26
N ARG A 39 -6.53 6.84 -24.63
CA ARG A 39 -7.17 5.70 -25.30
C ARG A 39 -8.23 6.12 -26.32
N LEU A 40 -8.97 7.20 -26.06
CA LEU A 40 -10.04 7.68 -26.93
C LEU A 40 -9.52 8.54 -28.10
N THR A 41 -8.39 9.24 -27.91
CA THR A 41 -7.88 10.22 -28.87
C THR A 41 -7.00 9.62 -29.96
N ILE A 42 -6.54 8.36 -29.87
CA ILE A 42 -5.66 7.74 -30.87
C ILE A 42 -6.49 6.80 -31.78
N PRO A 43 -6.95 7.25 -32.97
CA PRO A 43 -7.70 6.41 -33.89
C PRO A 43 -6.69 5.67 -34.79
N GLY A 44 -6.66 4.34 -34.73
CA GLY A 44 -6.01 3.52 -35.76
C GLY A 44 -4.48 3.36 -35.70
N SER A 45 -3.78 3.75 -34.62
CA SER A 45 -2.35 3.41 -34.49
C SER A 45 -2.16 1.91 -34.21
N ALA A 46 -1.15 1.31 -34.83
CA ALA A 46 -0.78 -0.10 -34.77
C ALA A 46 -0.85 -0.71 -33.35
N GLY A 47 -1.92 -1.45 -33.07
CA GLY A 47 -2.15 -2.18 -31.82
C GLY A 47 -2.68 -1.29 -30.68
N PRO A 48 -3.80 -1.65 -30.02
CA PRO A 48 -4.26 -0.92 -28.85
C PRO A 48 -3.22 -1.08 -27.74
N ALA A 49 -2.55 0.02 -27.39
CA ALA A 49 -1.80 0.15 -26.15
C ALA A 49 -2.67 -0.36 -25.00
N ASP A 50 -2.27 -1.47 -24.38
CA ASP A 50 -3.10 -2.10 -23.36
C ASP A 50 -2.89 -1.44 -22.00
N PHE A 51 -3.60 -0.34 -21.81
CA PHE A 51 -3.62 0.39 -20.55
C PHE A 51 -4.60 -0.20 -19.52
N SER A 52 -5.26 -1.32 -19.81
CA SER A 52 -6.33 -1.89 -18.96
C SER A 52 -5.83 -2.21 -17.54
N SER A 53 -4.62 -2.74 -17.44
CA SER A 53 -3.98 -3.08 -16.17
C SER A 53 -3.69 -1.84 -15.32
N ALA A 54 -3.12 -0.79 -15.92
CA ALA A 54 -2.83 0.47 -15.23
C ALA A 54 -4.13 1.17 -14.79
N ALA A 55 -5.12 1.28 -15.67
CA ALA A 55 -6.43 1.86 -15.34
C ALA A 55 -7.12 1.12 -14.19
N ARG A 56 -7.11 -0.22 -14.21
CA ARG A 56 -7.70 -1.03 -13.15
C ARG A 56 -7.04 -0.77 -11.80
N VAL A 57 -5.71 -0.75 -11.74
CA VAL A 57 -4.97 -0.46 -10.50
C VAL A 57 -5.22 0.98 -10.03
N LEU A 58 -5.30 1.96 -10.95
CA LEU A 58 -5.63 3.35 -10.64
C LEU A 58 -7.03 3.50 -10.02
N VAL A 59 -8.04 2.80 -10.54
CA VAL A 59 -9.41 2.82 -9.96
C VAL A 59 -9.39 2.29 -8.53
N MET A 60 -8.73 1.16 -8.28
CA MET A 60 -8.64 0.59 -6.93
C MET A 60 -7.86 1.51 -5.98
N THR A 61 -6.80 2.13 -6.49
CA THR A 61 -6.00 3.13 -5.78
C THR A 61 -6.86 4.33 -5.37
N LEU A 62 -7.59 4.92 -6.32
CA LEU A 62 -8.48 6.06 -6.11
C LEU A 62 -9.50 5.76 -5.01
N LEU A 63 -10.22 4.63 -5.11
CA LEU A 63 -11.22 4.25 -4.13
C LEU A 63 -10.61 4.03 -2.75
N GLY A 64 -9.47 3.34 -2.66
CA GLY A 64 -8.82 3.12 -1.37
C GLY A 64 -8.25 4.39 -0.74
N LEU A 65 -7.77 5.35 -1.52
CA LEU A 65 -7.33 6.67 -1.02
C LEU A 65 -8.52 7.51 -0.53
N ILE A 66 -9.68 7.45 -1.20
CA ILE A 66 -10.92 8.09 -0.72
C ILE A 66 -11.34 7.48 0.62
N LEU A 67 -11.37 6.15 0.73
CA LEU A 67 -11.71 5.47 1.99
C LEU A 67 -10.70 5.78 3.10
N THR A 68 -9.41 5.86 2.76
CA THR A 68 -8.37 6.31 3.68
C THR A 68 -8.65 7.72 4.19
N SER A 69 -8.92 8.65 3.27
CA SER A 69 -9.23 10.04 3.59
C SER A 69 -10.42 10.12 4.55
N PHE A 70 -11.46 9.33 4.30
CA PHE A 70 -12.64 9.23 5.15
C PHE A 70 -12.30 8.66 6.54
N ASN A 71 -11.59 7.54 6.62
CA ASN A 71 -11.22 6.91 7.89
C ASN A 71 -10.40 7.85 8.76
N TYR A 72 -9.41 8.55 8.19
CA TYR A 72 -8.62 9.52 8.94
C TYR A 72 -9.40 10.78 9.32
N ALA A 73 -10.37 11.22 8.51
CA ALA A 73 -11.26 12.32 8.90
C ALA A 73 -12.12 11.93 10.11
N VAL A 74 -12.58 10.68 10.17
CA VAL A 74 -13.30 10.15 11.34
C VAL A 74 -12.38 10.15 12.58
N ILE A 75 -11.15 9.66 12.48
CA ILE A 75 -10.17 9.71 13.59
C ILE A 75 -9.95 11.15 14.07
N ALA A 76 -9.79 12.11 13.15
CA ALA A 76 -9.55 13.51 13.47
C ALA A 76 -10.74 14.18 14.20
N GLY A 77 -11.97 13.68 13.98
CA GLY A 77 -13.18 14.16 14.65
C GLY A 77 -13.55 13.42 15.93
N LEU A 78 -12.83 12.36 16.29
CA LEU A 78 -13.15 11.51 17.44
C LEU A 78 -12.50 12.02 18.74
N ALA A 79 -13.31 12.20 19.77
CA ALA A 79 -12.86 12.33 21.15
C ALA A 79 -12.89 10.95 21.82
N ALA A 80 -11.80 10.19 21.70
CA ALA A 80 -11.69 8.82 22.22
C ALA A 80 -10.38 8.62 23.01
N SER A 81 -10.27 7.48 23.71
CA SER A 81 -9.02 7.10 24.39
C SER A 81 -7.88 6.88 23.39
N LEU A 82 -6.65 7.16 23.83
CA LEU A 82 -5.44 6.98 23.00
C LEU A 82 -5.34 5.56 22.43
N ALA A 83 -5.64 4.57 23.25
CA ALA A 83 -5.60 3.16 22.88
C ALA A 83 -6.59 2.82 21.74
N ARG A 84 -7.80 3.40 21.78
CA ARG A 84 -8.80 3.24 20.71
C ARG A 84 -8.37 3.95 19.43
N LEU A 85 -7.84 5.17 19.55
CA LEU A 85 -7.34 5.93 18.40
C LEU A 85 -6.18 5.22 17.70
N ALA A 86 -5.25 4.62 18.46
CA ALA A 86 -4.11 3.88 17.90
C ALA A 86 -4.54 2.65 17.07
N ILE A 87 -5.57 1.91 17.50
CA ILE A 87 -6.10 0.77 16.73
C ILE A 87 -6.81 1.25 15.45
N LEU A 88 -7.62 2.30 15.56
CA LEU A 88 -8.29 2.91 14.39
C LEU A 88 -7.26 3.44 13.37
N GLU A 89 -6.20 4.08 13.86
CA GLU A 89 -5.08 4.56 13.04
C GLU A 89 -4.39 3.41 12.31
N ASN A 90 -4.18 2.26 12.95
CA ASN A 90 -3.59 1.10 12.29
C ASN A 90 -4.45 0.58 11.13
N PHE A 91 -5.77 0.46 11.32
CA PHE A 91 -6.66 0.04 10.24
C PHE A 91 -6.65 1.05 9.08
N ALA A 92 -6.73 2.35 9.37
CA ALA A 92 -6.65 3.40 8.35
C ALA A 92 -5.29 3.41 7.63
N GLY A 93 -4.20 3.23 8.38
CA GLY A 93 -2.83 3.18 7.87
C GLY A 93 -2.57 2.00 6.94
N ILE A 94 -3.18 0.84 7.18
CA ILE A 94 -3.09 -0.30 6.25
C ILE A 94 -3.82 -0.01 4.94
N VAL A 95 -5.02 0.56 5.00
CA VAL A 95 -5.75 0.95 3.80
C VAL A 95 -4.92 1.95 3.00
N PHE A 96 -4.35 2.96 3.68
CA PHE A 96 -3.47 3.94 3.06
C PHE A 96 -2.25 3.31 2.40
N ALA A 97 -1.56 2.43 3.13
CA ALA A 97 -0.36 1.73 2.68
C ALA A 97 -0.61 0.93 1.41
N ILE A 98 -1.67 0.12 1.38
CA ILE A 98 -2.04 -0.69 0.21
C ILE A 98 -2.32 0.24 -0.98
N SER A 99 -3.11 1.29 -0.77
CA SER A 99 -3.44 2.25 -1.81
C SER A 99 -2.21 3.00 -2.35
N ALA A 100 -1.30 3.45 -1.48
CA ALA A 100 -0.07 4.11 -1.88
C ALA A 100 0.83 3.16 -2.69
N MET A 101 0.97 1.90 -2.27
CA MET A 101 1.70 0.88 -3.02
C MET A 101 1.10 0.66 -4.42
N LEU A 102 -0.24 0.56 -4.52
CA LEU A 102 -0.93 0.44 -5.80
C LEU A 102 -0.75 1.69 -6.67
N LEU A 103 -0.73 2.89 -6.08
CA LEU A 103 -0.47 4.13 -6.82
C LEU A 103 0.89 4.08 -7.52
N PHE A 104 1.97 3.82 -6.77
CA PHE A 104 3.30 3.74 -7.35
C PHE A 104 3.41 2.60 -8.38
N TYR A 105 2.76 1.47 -8.12
CA TYR A 105 2.73 0.37 -9.08
C TYR A 105 1.99 0.73 -10.37
N SER A 106 0.89 1.49 -10.29
CA SER A 106 0.15 1.95 -11.46
C SER A 106 0.98 2.89 -12.34
N VAL A 107 1.85 3.70 -11.75
CA VAL A 107 2.82 4.53 -12.49
C VAL A 107 3.79 3.62 -13.25
N ALA A 108 4.34 2.60 -12.60
CA ALA A 108 5.23 1.63 -13.26
C ALA A 108 4.52 0.85 -14.38
N LEU A 109 3.23 0.53 -14.23
CA LEU A 109 2.44 -0.10 -15.29
C LEU A 109 2.13 0.85 -16.44
N THR A 110 1.91 2.13 -16.14
CA THR A 110 1.64 3.15 -17.16
C THR A 110 2.88 3.37 -18.03
N ILE A 111 4.07 3.49 -17.44
CA ILE A 111 5.32 3.62 -18.18
C ILE A 111 5.54 2.40 -19.09
N ASP A 112 5.33 1.19 -18.57
CA ASP A 112 5.43 -0.03 -19.39
C ASP A 112 4.47 -0.02 -20.57
N ALA A 113 3.21 0.40 -20.35
CA ALA A 113 2.19 0.42 -21.38
C ALA A 113 2.51 1.47 -22.46
N VAL A 114 2.99 2.66 -22.07
CA VAL A 114 3.45 3.69 -23.00
C VAL A 114 4.62 3.19 -23.83
N ASN A 115 5.63 2.61 -23.20
CA ASN A 115 6.80 2.09 -23.93
C ASN A 115 6.43 0.95 -24.88
N SER A 116 5.53 0.06 -24.46
CA SER A 116 5.04 -1.05 -25.31
C SER A 116 4.18 -0.59 -26.49
N ALA A 117 3.60 0.61 -26.41
CA ALA A 117 2.77 1.21 -27.45
C ALA A 117 3.59 2.04 -28.45
N SER A 118 4.82 2.40 -28.10
CA SER A 118 5.70 3.19 -28.96
C SER A 118 6.17 2.37 -30.16
N VAL A 119 6.30 3.01 -31.34
CA VAL A 119 6.80 2.38 -32.57
C VAL A 119 8.25 1.90 -32.41
N THR A 120 9.03 2.66 -31.63
CA THR A 120 10.42 2.36 -31.29
C THR A 120 10.56 2.39 -29.77
N PRO A 121 10.61 1.23 -29.10
CA PRO A 121 10.78 1.16 -27.65
C PRO A 121 12.01 1.95 -27.21
N ASP A 122 11.81 2.86 -26.26
CA ASP A 122 12.87 3.69 -25.72
C ASP A 122 13.57 2.92 -24.57
N PRO A 123 14.86 2.59 -24.70
CA PRO A 123 15.61 1.90 -23.65
C PRO A 123 15.65 2.68 -22.32
N ASP A 124 15.57 4.02 -22.37
CA ASP A 124 15.57 4.85 -21.18
C ASP A 124 14.27 4.69 -20.39
N MET A 125 13.12 4.60 -21.05
CA MET A 125 11.83 4.34 -20.38
C MET A 125 11.81 2.97 -19.69
N VAL A 126 12.43 1.95 -20.30
CA VAL A 126 12.60 0.63 -19.67
C VAL A 126 13.44 0.72 -18.40
N SER A 127 14.49 1.53 -18.42
CA SER A 127 15.35 1.78 -17.24
C SER A 127 14.57 2.49 -16.14
N VAL A 128 13.80 3.53 -16.46
CA VAL A 128 12.96 4.27 -15.50
C VAL A 128 11.94 3.34 -14.83
N ALA A 129 11.19 2.55 -15.60
CA ALA A 129 10.18 1.64 -15.05
C ALA A 129 10.80 0.56 -14.15
N ARG A 130 12.01 0.10 -14.49
CA ARG A 130 12.79 -0.85 -13.70
C ARG A 130 13.27 -0.23 -12.38
N ASN A 131 13.82 0.97 -12.43
CA ASN A 131 14.28 1.70 -11.25
C ASN A 131 13.12 2.02 -10.31
N LEU A 132 11.96 2.40 -10.86
CA LEU A 132 10.76 2.61 -10.07
C LEU A 132 10.32 1.33 -9.35
N ARG A 133 10.27 0.17 -10.02
CA ARG A 133 9.95 -1.10 -9.35
C ARG A 133 10.93 -1.47 -8.25
N TRP A 134 12.22 -1.22 -8.48
CA TRP A 134 13.25 -1.44 -7.46
C TRP A 134 13.03 -0.51 -6.26
N LEU A 135 12.77 0.78 -6.49
CA LEU A 135 12.48 1.75 -5.45
C LEU A 135 11.22 1.37 -4.66
N ILE A 136 10.17 0.91 -5.33
CA ILE A 136 8.97 0.43 -4.66
C ILE A 136 9.30 -0.76 -3.75
N ALA A 137 10.00 -1.77 -4.28
CA ALA A 137 10.29 -3.00 -3.54
C ALA A 137 11.28 -2.81 -2.37
N VAL A 138 12.32 -1.99 -2.56
CA VAL A 138 13.45 -1.87 -1.62
C VAL A 138 13.31 -0.67 -0.69
N ILE A 139 12.51 0.34 -1.05
CA ILE A 139 12.34 1.55 -0.24
C ILE A 139 10.89 1.68 0.22
N ILE A 140 9.92 1.76 -0.71
CA ILE A 140 8.54 2.08 -0.35
C ILE A 140 7.91 0.99 0.54
N VAL A 141 8.03 -0.28 0.17
CA VAL A 141 7.47 -1.40 0.94
C VAL A 141 8.06 -1.47 2.37
N PRO A 142 9.39 -1.37 2.56
CA PRO A 142 10.00 -1.20 3.88
C PRO A 142 9.52 -0.01 4.68
N VAL A 143 9.42 1.16 4.06
CA VAL A 143 8.99 2.40 4.73
C VAL A 143 7.54 2.25 5.22
N VAL A 144 6.67 1.67 4.40
CA VAL A 144 5.29 1.34 4.77
C VAL A 144 5.25 0.41 5.98
N ALA A 145 6.05 -0.66 5.99
CA ALA A 145 6.09 -1.61 7.11
C ALA A 145 6.61 -0.97 8.40
N PHE A 146 7.60 -0.09 8.27
CA PHE A 146 8.13 0.69 9.39
C PHE A 146 7.05 1.60 10.00
N PHE A 147 6.29 2.33 9.19
CA PHE A 147 5.21 3.19 9.69
C PHE A 147 4.10 2.41 10.40
N ILE A 148 3.69 1.25 9.87
CA ILE A 148 2.69 0.40 10.54
C ILE A 148 3.24 -0.12 11.88
N SER A 149 4.53 -0.39 11.97
CA SER A 149 5.14 -0.84 13.24
C SER A 149 5.27 0.27 14.28
N ASN A 150 5.47 1.51 13.85
CA ASN A 150 5.35 2.65 14.75
C ASN A 150 3.92 2.79 15.29
N ALA A 151 2.90 2.56 14.46
CA ALA A 151 1.52 2.57 14.93
C ALA A 151 1.23 1.41 15.91
N ILE A 152 1.90 0.26 15.77
CA ILE A 152 1.88 -0.82 16.77
C ILE A 152 2.55 -0.37 18.08
N HIS A 153 3.67 0.34 18.02
CA HIS A 153 4.34 0.88 19.20
C HIS A 153 3.43 1.76 20.04
N ASP A 154 2.61 2.58 19.38
CA ASP A 154 1.64 3.44 20.06
C ASP A 154 0.51 2.64 20.76
N ILE A 155 0.12 1.48 20.20
CA ILE A 155 -0.77 0.52 20.89
C ILE A 155 -0.07 -0.05 22.12
N VAL A 156 1.19 -0.47 22.01
CA VAL A 156 1.94 -1.10 23.11
C VAL A 156 2.14 -0.15 24.28
N LYS A 157 2.43 1.13 24.00
CA LYS A 157 2.49 2.18 25.03
C LYS A 157 1.15 2.39 25.73
N SER A 158 0.05 2.23 25.00
CA SER A 158 -1.30 2.41 25.52
C SER A 158 -1.85 1.18 26.26
N VAL A 159 -1.31 -0.01 25.97
CA VAL A 159 -1.74 -1.29 26.54
C VAL A 159 -0.50 -2.09 26.99
N PRO A 160 -0.01 -1.92 28.23
CA PRO A 160 1.24 -2.51 28.69
C PRO A 160 1.29 -4.05 28.67
N GLU A 161 0.13 -4.71 28.63
CA GLU A 161 -0.01 -6.17 28.54
C GLU A 161 0.57 -6.74 27.24
N VAL A 162 0.74 -5.90 26.20
CA VAL A 162 1.20 -6.34 24.87
C VAL A 162 2.67 -6.01 24.58
N LYS A 163 3.50 -5.75 25.60
CA LYS A 163 4.94 -5.42 25.43
C LYS A 163 5.71 -6.39 24.53
N HIS A 164 5.38 -7.68 24.56
CA HIS A 164 6.03 -8.68 23.70
C HIS A 164 5.71 -8.49 22.21
N ALA A 165 4.60 -7.83 21.88
CA ALA A 165 4.18 -7.56 20.51
C ALA A 165 5.05 -6.51 19.82
N GLU A 166 5.71 -5.63 20.58
CA GLU A 166 6.67 -4.66 20.02
C GLU A 166 7.87 -5.36 19.39
N LEU A 167 8.52 -6.25 20.14
CA LEU A 167 9.64 -7.04 19.64
C LEU A 167 9.25 -7.89 18.43
N TYR A 168 8.05 -8.46 18.46
CA TYR A 168 7.49 -9.21 17.34
C TYR A 168 7.30 -8.31 16.11
N ALA A 169 6.68 -7.14 16.25
CA ALA A 169 6.45 -6.21 15.16
C ALA A 169 7.78 -5.77 14.50
N TRP A 170 8.77 -5.37 15.30
CA TRP A 170 10.10 -5.06 14.78
C TRP A 170 10.76 -6.24 14.08
N GLY A 171 10.65 -7.44 14.66
CA GLY A 171 11.11 -8.67 14.03
C GLY A 171 10.48 -8.90 12.66
N THR A 172 9.16 -8.68 12.54
CA THR A 172 8.44 -8.81 11.26
C THR A 172 8.86 -7.76 10.23
N VAL A 173 9.13 -6.51 10.63
CA VAL A 173 9.66 -5.48 9.73
C VAL A 173 11.03 -5.86 9.22
N VAL A 174 11.96 -6.18 10.12
CA VAL A 174 13.32 -6.56 9.73
C VAL A 174 13.29 -7.77 8.81
N ALA A 175 12.48 -8.79 9.14
CA ALA A 175 12.29 -9.95 8.30
C ALA A 175 11.71 -9.58 6.92
N GLN A 176 10.72 -8.68 6.86
CA GLN A 176 10.12 -8.23 5.61
C GLN A 176 11.10 -7.45 4.73
N ILE A 177 11.90 -6.56 5.32
CA ILE A 177 12.92 -5.78 4.61
C ILE A 177 13.98 -6.71 4.03
N VAL A 178 14.53 -7.60 4.86
CA VAL A 178 15.60 -8.53 4.46
C VAL A 178 15.09 -9.54 3.45
N ALA A 179 14.01 -10.26 3.76
CA ALA A 179 13.45 -11.27 2.88
C ALA A 179 12.90 -10.67 1.59
N GLY A 180 12.28 -9.49 1.66
CA GLY A 180 11.76 -8.76 0.49
C GLY A 180 12.88 -8.32 -0.44
N SER A 181 13.92 -7.69 0.11
CA SER A 181 15.09 -7.25 -0.68
C SER A 181 15.80 -8.43 -1.32
N ILE A 182 16.06 -9.50 -0.55
CA ILE A 182 16.69 -10.73 -1.08
C ILE A 182 15.81 -11.36 -2.16
N SER A 183 14.51 -11.50 -1.92
CA SER A 183 13.58 -12.11 -2.88
C SER A 183 13.49 -11.31 -4.17
N TYR A 184 13.44 -9.97 -4.08
CA TYR A 184 13.40 -9.10 -5.24
C TYR A 184 14.69 -9.22 -6.07
N LEU A 185 15.86 -9.11 -5.42
CA LEU A 185 17.16 -9.23 -6.09
C LEU A 185 17.35 -10.62 -6.69
N TYR A 186 16.96 -11.67 -5.97
CA TYR A 186 17.06 -13.04 -6.44
C TYR A 186 16.17 -13.28 -7.67
N LEU A 187 14.88 -12.92 -7.60
CA LEU A 187 13.95 -13.10 -8.72
C LEU A 187 14.34 -12.28 -9.95
N THR A 188 14.84 -11.05 -9.75
CA THR A 188 15.27 -10.20 -10.86
C THR A 188 16.60 -10.63 -11.48
N ARG A 189 17.54 -11.16 -10.67
CA ARG A 189 18.86 -11.62 -11.15
C ARG A 189 18.80 -12.97 -11.84
N PHE A 190 18.07 -13.93 -11.29
CA PHE A 190 18.02 -15.30 -11.81
C PHE A 190 16.99 -15.50 -12.93
N ARG A 191 16.35 -14.43 -13.42
CA ARG A 191 15.37 -14.44 -14.53
C ARG A 191 14.38 -15.60 -14.43
N MET A 192 13.87 -15.91 -13.24
CA MET A 192 12.90 -16.99 -13.09
C MET A 192 11.67 -16.67 -13.94
N ALA A 193 11.37 -17.59 -14.87
CA ALA A 193 10.21 -17.65 -15.77
C ALA A 193 9.51 -16.30 -15.97
N VAL A 194 9.98 -15.53 -16.96
CA VAL A 194 9.29 -14.30 -17.36
C VAL A 194 7.86 -14.66 -17.76
N MET A 195 6.89 -13.94 -17.16
CA MET A 195 5.49 -14.22 -17.40
C MET A 195 5.09 -13.79 -18.80
N SER A 196 4.26 -14.59 -19.47
CA SER A 196 3.62 -14.17 -20.71
C SER A 196 2.79 -12.90 -20.47
N LYS A 197 2.54 -12.10 -21.51
CA LYS A 197 1.72 -10.88 -21.40
C LYS A 197 0.34 -11.18 -20.76
N VAL A 198 -0.29 -12.27 -21.19
CA VAL A 198 -1.59 -12.73 -20.68
C VAL A 198 -1.50 -13.13 -19.20
N ASP A 199 -0.46 -13.84 -18.80
CA ASP A 199 -0.29 -14.24 -17.40
C ASP A 199 0.01 -13.03 -16.50
N ARG A 200 0.75 -12.05 -17.01
CA ARG A 200 1.01 -10.78 -16.32
C ARG A 200 -0.29 -10.02 -16.09
N GLU A 201 -1.13 -9.86 -17.10
CA GLU A 201 -2.44 -9.19 -16.97
C GLU A 201 -3.34 -9.89 -15.95
N ARG A 202 -3.41 -11.24 -15.99
CA ARG A 202 -4.14 -12.03 -14.98
C ARG A 202 -3.55 -11.88 -13.59
N ALA A 203 -2.23 -11.77 -13.45
CA ALA A 203 -1.60 -11.52 -12.17
C ALA A 203 -1.98 -10.14 -11.63
N VAL A 204 -1.89 -9.09 -12.45
CA VAL A 204 -2.27 -7.72 -12.06
C VAL A 204 -3.75 -7.65 -11.69
N GLU A 205 -4.61 -8.34 -12.45
CA GLU A 205 -6.03 -8.45 -12.14
C GLU A 205 -6.27 -9.05 -10.75
N ARG A 206 -5.65 -10.20 -10.49
CA ARG A 206 -5.78 -10.88 -9.20
C ARG A 206 -5.26 -9.99 -8.07
N LEU A 207 -4.09 -9.40 -8.23
CA LEU A 207 -3.55 -8.48 -7.22
C LEU A 207 -4.52 -7.32 -6.95
N SER A 208 -5.07 -6.69 -8.00
CA SER A 208 -6.00 -5.58 -7.86
C SER A 208 -7.27 -5.99 -7.10
N LYS A 209 -7.83 -7.16 -7.42
CA LYS A 209 -9.01 -7.71 -6.74
C LYS A 209 -8.71 -8.03 -5.27
N TRP A 210 -7.59 -8.68 -4.98
CA TRP A 210 -7.17 -8.98 -3.62
C TRP A 210 -6.91 -7.72 -2.81
N ALA A 211 -6.16 -6.76 -3.36
CA ALA A 211 -5.85 -5.51 -2.69
C ALA A 211 -7.11 -4.68 -2.41
N PHE A 212 -8.05 -4.63 -3.36
CA PHE A 212 -9.35 -3.98 -3.13
C PHE A 212 -10.19 -4.70 -2.08
N GLY A 213 -10.25 -6.03 -2.12
CA GLY A 213 -10.91 -6.83 -1.09
C GLY A 213 -10.34 -6.56 0.31
N LEU A 214 -9.01 -6.44 0.43
CA LEU A 214 -8.33 -6.07 1.67
C LEU A 214 -8.67 -4.64 2.10
N ILE A 215 -8.63 -3.66 1.20
CA ILE A 215 -9.05 -2.27 1.47
C ILE A 215 -10.46 -2.23 2.07
N ILE A 216 -11.41 -2.94 1.46
CA ILE A 216 -12.79 -3.02 1.96
C ILE A 216 -12.83 -3.73 3.31
N ALA A 217 -12.15 -4.86 3.47
CA ALA A 217 -12.13 -5.61 4.72
C ALA A 217 -11.59 -4.77 5.89
N PHE A 218 -10.49 -4.04 5.69
CA PHE A 218 -9.90 -3.16 6.71
C PHE A 218 -10.74 -1.92 6.99
N THR A 219 -11.41 -1.36 5.98
CA THR A 219 -12.37 -0.26 6.17
C THR A 219 -13.59 -0.73 6.97
N MET A 220 -14.09 -1.93 6.70
CA MET A 220 -15.18 -2.52 7.48
C MET A 220 -14.73 -2.83 8.91
N ALA A 221 -13.54 -3.39 9.11
CA ALA A 221 -12.97 -3.61 10.43
C ALA A 221 -12.82 -2.30 11.22
N PHE A 222 -12.37 -1.23 10.56
CA PHE A 222 -12.34 0.12 11.11
C PHE A 222 -13.73 0.58 11.56
N ALA A 223 -14.73 0.48 10.68
CA ALA A 223 -16.10 0.92 10.99
C ALA A 223 -16.73 0.10 12.12
N THR A 224 -16.58 -1.22 12.10
CA THR A 224 -17.06 -2.12 13.15
C THR A 224 -16.39 -1.82 14.50
N TYR A 225 -15.06 -1.67 14.52
CA TYR A 225 -14.34 -1.34 15.75
C TYR A 225 -14.71 0.05 16.27
N ASN A 226 -14.91 1.04 15.38
CA ASN A 226 -15.37 2.35 15.78
C ASN A 226 -16.78 2.30 16.41
N GLN A 227 -17.68 1.43 15.93
CA GLN A 227 -19.04 1.35 16.45
C GLN A 227 -19.13 0.56 17.77
N PHE A 228 -18.38 -0.53 17.90
CA PHE A 228 -18.60 -1.53 18.97
C PHE A 228 -17.36 -1.78 19.85
N GLY A 229 -16.22 -1.19 19.54
CA GLY A 229 -14.96 -1.49 20.21
C GLY A 229 -14.85 -0.89 21.60
N ASP A 230 -15.14 -1.71 22.62
CA ASP A 230 -14.57 -1.54 23.96
C ASP A 230 -13.30 -2.38 24.08
N MET A 231 -12.26 -1.79 24.67
CA MET A 231 -10.95 -2.43 24.73
C MET A 231 -10.86 -3.40 25.90
N ASN A 232 -10.70 -4.69 25.59
CA ASN A 232 -9.96 -5.60 26.46
C ASN A 232 -8.52 -5.77 25.91
N GLY A 233 -7.54 -5.96 26.79
CA GLY A 233 -6.14 -6.07 26.40
C GLY A 233 -5.86 -7.26 25.46
N VAL A 234 -6.68 -8.31 25.55
CA VAL A 234 -6.62 -9.49 24.67
C VAL A 234 -6.90 -9.11 23.21
N PHE A 235 -7.93 -8.33 22.93
CA PHE A 235 -8.26 -7.89 21.57
C PHE A 235 -7.14 -7.04 20.99
N ALA A 236 -6.60 -6.09 21.77
CA ALA A 236 -5.47 -5.27 21.35
C ALA A 236 -4.23 -6.12 20.99
N ALA A 237 -3.95 -7.15 21.79
CA ALA A 237 -2.86 -8.10 21.53
C ALA A 237 -3.07 -8.83 20.21
N VAL A 238 -4.23 -9.46 20.03
CA VAL A 238 -4.57 -10.23 18.84
C VAL A 238 -4.49 -9.36 17.59
N VAL A 239 -5.10 -8.17 17.62
CA VAL A 239 -5.03 -7.20 16.53
C VAL A 239 -3.57 -6.88 16.20
N THR A 240 -2.75 -6.56 17.19
CA THR A 240 -1.33 -6.22 16.98
C THR A 240 -0.55 -7.33 16.27
N TYR A 241 -0.65 -8.57 16.74
CA TYR A 241 0.04 -9.71 16.11
C TYR A 241 -0.47 -9.99 14.69
N VAL A 242 -1.78 -9.89 14.48
CA VAL A 242 -2.40 -10.06 13.16
C VAL A 242 -1.92 -8.98 12.19
N LEU A 243 -1.87 -7.71 12.62
CA LEU A 243 -1.40 -6.60 11.79
C LEU A 243 0.09 -6.75 11.43
N ALA A 244 0.95 -7.07 12.40
CA ALA A 244 2.37 -7.31 12.15
C ALA A 244 2.61 -8.46 11.15
N THR A 245 1.91 -9.58 11.33
CA THR A 245 1.97 -10.72 10.40
C THR A 245 1.46 -10.33 9.02
N PHE A 246 0.37 -9.57 8.97
CA PHE A 246 -0.23 -9.10 7.72
C PHE A 246 0.74 -8.24 6.92
N VAL A 247 1.44 -7.29 7.56
CA VAL A 247 2.46 -6.44 6.92
C VAL A 247 3.57 -7.28 6.30
N LEU A 248 4.07 -8.28 7.02
CA LEU A 248 5.09 -9.20 6.51
C LEU A 248 4.59 -9.95 5.27
N VAL A 249 3.44 -10.62 5.38
CA VAL A 249 2.91 -11.48 4.32
C VAL A 249 2.53 -10.68 3.08
N VAL A 250 1.78 -9.59 3.24
CA VAL A 250 1.33 -8.76 2.11
C VAL A 250 2.49 -8.05 1.44
N GLY A 251 3.44 -7.51 2.22
CA GLY A 251 4.65 -6.90 1.68
C GLY A 251 5.45 -7.90 0.84
N MET A 252 5.64 -9.13 1.33
CA MET A 252 6.34 -10.18 0.59
C MET A 252 5.62 -10.58 -0.70
N ILE A 253 4.30 -10.79 -0.64
CA ILE A 253 3.50 -11.12 -1.83
C ILE A 253 3.62 -9.99 -2.87
N PHE A 254 3.55 -8.74 -2.44
CA PHE A 254 3.65 -7.59 -3.32
C PHE A 254 5.04 -7.47 -3.96
N VAL A 255 6.12 -7.66 -3.20
CA VAL A 255 7.50 -7.65 -3.72
C VAL A 255 7.73 -8.76 -4.74
N VAL A 256 7.25 -9.98 -4.45
CA VAL A 256 7.32 -11.10 -5.41
C VAL A 256 6.51 -10.79 -6.67
N HIS A 257 5.33 -10.18 -6.52
CA HIS A 257 4.51 -9.76 -7.64
C HIS A 257 5.20 -8.70 -8.51
N LEU A 258 5.83 -7.69 -7.91
CA LEU A 258 6.60 -6.67 -8.62
C LEU A 258 7.75 -7.27 -9.43
N ALA A 259 8.46 -8.24 -8.85
CA ALA A 259 9.56 -8.92 -9.54
C ALA A 259 9.07 -9.72 -10.75
N ARG A 260 7.93 -10.43 -10.62
CA ARG A 260 7.38 -11.31 -11.66
C ARG A 260 6.67 -10.57 -12.79
N THR A 261 6.11 -9.39 -12.54
CA THR A 261 5.35 -8.61 -13.54
C THR A 261 6.19 -7.67 -14.38
N ARG A 262 7.52 -7.75 -14.29
CA ARG A 262 8.44 -6.92 -15.07
C ARG A 262 8.36 -7.26 -16.57
N PRO A 263 8.27 -6.27 -17.49
CA PRO A 263 8.36 -6.50 -18.93
C PRO A 263 9.74 -6.99 -19.37
N HIS A 264 9.77 -7.63 -20.55
CA HIS A 264 10.98 -7.93 -21.31
C HIS A 264 11.69 -6.65 -21.77
#